data_AF-T1AWU4-F1
#
_entry.id   AF-T1AWU4-F1
#
_cell.length_a   1.000
_cell.length_b   1.000
_cell.length_c   1.000
_cell.angle_alpha   90.00
_cell.angle_beta   90.00
_cell.angle_gamma   90.00
#
_symmetry.space_group_name_H-M   'P 1'
#
loop_
_entity.id
_entity.type
_entity.pdbx_description
1 polymer ?
#
loop_
_entity_poly.entity_id
_entity_poly.type
_entity_poly.pdbx_seq_one_letter_code
_entity_poly.pdbx_strand_id
1 'polypeptide(L)'
;MRVLASLAQALCDRLPQISDRTVAAICEREDGYREGRLIPRTELRRSVHDSLQEYLAALTRIPEDREPSRDQAWATGRSRAELGVPLESVLRAYRLGGSVIWDALLEEARSRPIPPTDELMEAAVLVWEMTDELSAAVGQAYRHSEAGI
;
A
#
# COMPACT_ATOMS: atom_id res chain seq x y z
N MET A 1 -18.57 -0.20 9.43
CA MET A 1 -17.14 0.17 9.28
C MET A 1 -16.28 0.00 10.53
N ARG A 2 -16.84 -0.18 11.75
CA ARG A 2 -16.05 -0.38 12.97
C ARG A 2 -15.16 -1.63 12.89
N VAL A 3 -15.61 -2.66 12.17
CA VAL A 3 -14.83 -3.87 11.90
C VAL A 3 -13.53 -3.52 11.17
N LEU A 4 -13.59 -2.82 10.03
CA LEU A 4 -12.39 -2.47 9.25
C LEU A 4 -11.40 -1.65 10.06
N ALA A 5 -11.85 -0.61 10.75
CA ALA A 5 -10.97 0.22 11.57
C ALA A 5 -10.24 -0.62 12.64
N SER A 6 -10.94 -1.59 13.24
CA SER A 6 -10.35 -2.50 14.22
C SER A 6 -9.40 -3.55 13.61
N LEU A 7 -9.66 -4.02 12.38
CA LEU A 7 -8.74 -4.90 11.66
C LEU A 7 -7.48 -4.13 11.25
N ALA A 8 -7.63 -2.94 10.70
CA ALA A 8 -6.53 -2.05 10.32
C ALA A 8 -5.65 -1.70 11.53
N GLN A 9 -6.26 -1.41 12.68
CA GLN A 9 -5.52 -1.15 13.92
C GLN A 9 -4.64 -2.35 14.33
N ALA A 10 -5.16 -3.57 14.23
CA ALA A 10 -4.36 -4.77 14.50
C ALA A 10 -3.24 -5.00 13.47
N LEU A 11 -3.40 -4.53 12.23
CA LEU A 11 -2.31 -4.53 11.25
C LEU A 11 -1.27 -3.46 11.53
N CYS A 12 -1.64 -2.28 12.07
CA CYS A 12 -0.68 -1.27 12.52
C CYS A 12 0.28 -1.84 13.57
N ASP A 13 -0.22 -2.65 14.51
CA ASP A 13 0.60 -3.31 15.53
C ASP A 13 1.59 -4.34 14.95
N ARG A 14 1.36 -4.78 13.70
CA ARG A 14 2.20 -5.74 12.95
C ARG A 14 2.82 -5.12 11.69
N LEU A 15 2.91 -3.79 11.63
CA LEU A 15 3.36 -3.06 10.45
C LEU A 15 4.74 -3.51 9.95
N PRO A 16 5.76 -3.77 10.80
CA PRO A 16 7.05 -4.26 10.32
C PRO A 16 6.97 -5.60 9.57
N GLN A 17 6.12 -6.51 10.05
CA GLN A 17 5.91 -7.84 9.45
C GLN A 17 5.15 -7.73 8.13
N ILE A 18 4.11 -6.91 8.06
CA ILE A 18 3.39 -6.65 6.80
C ILE A 18 4.32 -5.97 5.79
N SER A 19 5.17 -5.06 6.23
CA SER A 19 6.19 -4.43 5.38
C SER A 19 7.17 -5.46 4.81
N ASP A 20 7.63 -6.41 5.64
CA ASP A 20 8.52 -7.50 5.17
C ASP A 20 7.83 -8.38 4.13
N ARG A 21 6.56 -8.75 4.36
CA ARG A 21 5.75 -9.53 3.42
C ARG A 21 5.60 -8.80 2.09
N THR A 22 5.28 -7.51 2.13
CA THR A 22 5.12 -6.68 0.93
C THR A 22 6.42 -6.55 0.14
N VAL A 23 7.54 -6.27 0.81
CA VAL A 23 8.86 -6.23 0.16
C VAL A 23 9.21 -7.57 -0.48
N ALA A 24 8.97 -8.68 0.22
CA ALA A 24 9.22 -10.02 -0.31
C ALA A 24 8.39 -10.27 -1.57
N ALA A 25 7.09 -9.98 -1.54
CA ALA A 25 6.19 -10.13 -2.69
C ALA A 25 6.63 -9.28 -3.89
N ILE A 26 7.06 -8.03 -3.66
CA ILE A 26 7.56 -7.13 -4.71
C ILE A 26 8.85 -7.71 -5.32
N CYS A 27 9.85 -8.05 -4.50
CA CYS A 27 11.13 -8.54 -5.01
C CYS A 27 11.02 -9.90 -5.72
N GLU A 28 10.07 -10.74 -5.31
CA GLU A 28 9.81 -12.04 -5.95
C GLU A 28 9.17 -11.85 -7.33
N ARG A 29 8.16 -10.98 -7.43
CA ARG A 29 7.25 -10.93 -8.58
C ARG A 29 7.57 -9.81 -9.59
N GLU A 30 8.32 -8.78 -9.19
CA GLU A 30 8.61 -7.61 -10.02
C GLU A 30 10.10 -7.45 -10.32
N ASP A 31 10.46 -7.73 -11.58
CA ASP A 31 11.84 -7.69 -12.08
C ASP A 31 12.53 -6.34 -11.81
N GLY A 32 11.81 -5.23 -11.94
CA GLY A 32 12.33 -3.87 -11.68
C GLY A 32 12.80 -3.63 -10.25
N TYR A 33 12.42 -4.49 -9.30
CA TYR A 33 12.82 -4.44 -7.89
C TYR A 33 13.73 -5.62 -7.48
N ARG A 34 14.09 -6.51 -8.42
CA ARG A 34 14.95 -7.66 -8.14
C ARG A 34 16.40 -7.20 -7.92
N GLU A 35 17.11 -7.91 -7.04
CA GLU A 35 18.55 -7.72 -6.75
C GLU A 35 18.97 -6.35 -6.20
N GLY A 36 18.03 -5.43 -5.92
CA GLY A 36 18.33 -4.13 -5.34
C GLY A 36 19.20 -3.22 -6.23
N ARG A 37 19.20 -3.43 -7.55
CA ARG A 37 20.04 -2.70 -8.50
C ARG A 37 19.71 -1.21 -8.59
N LEU A 38 18.42 -0.87 -8.62
CA LEU A 38 17.94 0.51 -8.73
C LEU A 38 17.62 1.14 -7.37
N ILE A 39 17.24 0.32 -6.39
CA ILE A 39 16.93 0.75 -5.03
C ILE A 39 17.47 -0.25 -4.02
N PRO A 40 18.27 0.17 -3.03
CA PRO A 40 18.71 -0.71 -1.97
C PRO A 40 17.51 -1.32 -1.23
N ARG A 41 17.61 -2.61 -0.85
CA ARG A 41 16.50 -3.31 -0.18
C ARG A 41 16.07 -2.65 1.14
N THR A 42 17.00 -2.02 1.84
CA THR A 42 16.71 -1.24 3.06
C THR A 42 15.87 0.01 2.76
N GLU A 43 16.13 0.69 1.64
CA GLU A 43 15.38 1.87 1.21
C GLU A 43 14.00 1.47 0.69
N LEU A 44 13.92 0.37 -0.08
CA LEU A 44 12.63 -0.19 -0.49
C LEU A 44 11.77 -0.54 0.72
N ARG A 45 12.35 -1.20 1.74
CA ARG A 45 11.64 -1.53 2.98
C ARG A 45 11.13 -0.30 3.71
N ARG A 46 11.95 0.75 3.84
CA ARG A 46 11.52 2.02 4.46
C ARG A 46 10.35 2.63 3.69
N SER A 47 10.49 2.78 2.38
CA SER A 47 9.45 3.35 1.52
C SER A 47 8.14 2.56 1.58
N VAL A 48 8.21 1.22 1.57
CA VAL A 48 7.03 0.35 1.74
C VAL A 48 6.42 0.51 3.13
N HIS A 49 7.24 0.51 4.18
CA HIS A 49 6.76 0.69 5.55
C HIS A 49 5.99 2.01 5.71
N ASP A 50 6.55 3.11 5.22
CA ASP A 50 5.93 4.42 5.31
C ASP A 50 4.61 4.47 4.52
N SER A 51 4.56 3.87 3.32
CA SER A 51 3.34 3.76 2.52
C SER A 51 2.25 2.95 3.24
N LEU A 52 2.63 1.82 3.83
CA LEU A 52 1.70 0.96 4.56
C LEU A 52 1.20 1.63 5.85
N GLN A 53 2.06 2.39 6.54
CA GLN A 53 1.68 3.15 7.72
C GLN A 53 0.58 4.17 7.38
N GLU A 54 0.77 4.95 6.31
CA GLU A 54 -0.20 5.96 5.86
C GLU A 54 -1.51 5.33 5.41
N TYR A 55 -1.43 4.24 4.65
CA TYR A 55 -2.58 3.46 4.20
C TYR A 55 -3.41 2.94 5.39
N LEU A 56 -2.77 2.23 6.34
CA LEU A 56 -3.47 1.65 7.48
C LEU A 56 -4.03 2.74 8.41
N ALA A 57 -3.29 3.84 8.61
CA ALA A 57 -3.76 4.98 9.38
C ALA A 57 -4.96 5.69 8.74
N ALA A 58 -5.12 5.63 7.41
CA ALA A 58 -6.33 6.08 6.75
C ALA A 58 -7.51 5.15 7.05
N LEU A 59 -7.31 3.83 6.96
CA LEU A 59 -8.35 2.85 7.28
C LEU A 59 -8.84 2.89 8.74
N THR A 60 -7.97 3.23 9.70
CA THR A 60 -8.38 3.35 11.12
C THR A 60 -9.31 4.55 11.37
N ARG A 61 -9.35 5.53 10.47
CA ARG A 61 -10.13 6.77 10.62
C ARG A 61 -11.49 6.73 9.92
N ILE A 62 -11.80 5.69 9.15
CA ILE A 62 -13.09 5.58 8.46
C ILE A 62 -14.22 5.39 9.49
N PRO A 63 -15.33 6.17 9.43
CA PRO A 63 -15.85 6.94 8.29
C PRO A 63 -15.57 8.45 8.33
N GLU A 64 -14.49 8.93 8.94
CA GLU A 64 -14.14 10.36 8.87
C GLU A 64 -13.97 10.80 7.40
N ASP A 65 -14.65 11.88 6.98
CA ASP A 65 -14.64 12.48 5.62
C ASP A 65 -13.28 13.10 5.22
N ARG A 66 -12.18 12.49 5.62
CA ARG A 66 -10.83 12.91 5.24
C ARG A 66 -10.31 11.98 4.17
N GLU A 67 -10.09 12.54 2.99
CA GLU A 67 -9.32 11.89 1.93
C GLU A 67 -7.99 11.36 2.52
N PRO A 68 -7.57 10.13 2.16
CA PRO A 68 -6.27 9.63 2.53
C PRO A 68 -5.19 10.60 2.04
N SER A 69 -4.13 10.77 2.83
CA SER A 69 -2.98 11.51 2.30
C SER A 69 -2.42 10.75 1.10
N ARG A 70 -1.82 11.50 0.18
CA ARG A 70 -1.16 10.99 -1.01
C ARG A 70 0.33 11.28 -0.97
N ASP A 71 0.84 11.85 0.13
CA ASP A 71 2.19 12.39 0.22
C ASP A 71 3.25 11.32 -0.04
N GLN A 72 3.09 10.14 0.58
CA GLN A 72 4.03 9.05 0.37
C GLN A 72 3.91 8.43 -1.03
N ALA A 73 2.71 8.42 -1.61
CA ALA A 73 2.54 7.99 -3.01
C ALA A 73 3.26 8.95 -3.97
N TRP A 74 3.15 10.25 -3.72
CA TRP A 74 3.87 11.28 -4.48
C TRP A 74 5.38 11.19 -4.31
N ALA A 75 5.87 11.05 -3.08
CA ALA A 75 7.30 10.88 -2.80
C ALA A 75 7.86 9.63 -3.48
N THR A 76 7.12 8.51 -3.42
CA THR A 76 7.50 7.26 -4.09
C THR A 76 7.55 7.44 -5.61
N GLY A 77 6.54 8.07 -6.22
CA GLY A 77 6.48 8.26 -7.66
C GLY A 77 7.67 9.06 -8.19
N ARG A 78 7.97 10.19 -7.54
CA ARG A 78 9.15 11.02 -7.87
C ARG A 78 10.46 10.23 -7.72
N SER A 79 10.67 9.61 -6.57
CA SER A 79 11.89 8.82 -6.30
C SER A 79 12.10 7.70 -7.32
N ARG A 80 11.02 7.01 -7.74
CA ARG A 80 11.13 5.90 -8.71
C ARG A 80 11.41 6.40 -10.12
N ALA A 81 10.87 7.55 -10.51
CA ALA A 81 11.21 8.21 -11.78
C ALA A 81 12.69 8.62 -11.81
N GLU A 82 13.18 9.26 -10.75
CA GLU A 82 14.59 9.67 -10.61
C GLU A 82 15.55 8.47 -10.67
N LEU A 83 15.15 7.33 -10.09
CA LEU A 83 15.93 6.09 -10.11
C LEU A 83 15.76 5.27 -11.41
N GLY A 84 14.90 5.70 -12.34
CA GLY A 84 14.64 5.01 -13.61
C GLY A 84 13.94 3.66 -13.46
N VAL A 85 13.17 3.46 -12.39
CA VAL A 85 12.35 2.25 -12.23
C VAL A 85 11.16 2.32 -13.19
N PRO A 86 10.92 1.32 -14.07
CA PRO A 86 9.82 1.38 -15.02
C PRO A 86 8.47 1.63 -14.34
N LEU A 87 7.69 2.60 -14.84
CA LEU A 87 6.37 2.94 -14.28
C LEU A 87 5.47 1.72 -14.09
N GLU A 88 5.48 0.79 -15.05
CA GLU A 88 4.71 -0.46 -14.94
C GLU A 88 5.10 -1.27 -13.70
N SER A 89 6.40 -1.40 -13.40
CA SER A 89 6.88 -2.07 -12.19
C SER A 89 6.46 -1.32 -10.93
N VAL A 90 6.45 0.02 -10.94
CA VAL A 90 5.96 0.83 -9.82
C VAL A 90 4.47 0.56 -9.56
N LEU A 91 3.64 0.62 -10.60
CA LEU A 91 2.20 0.37 -10.49
C LEU A 91 1.89 -1.07 -10.07
N ARG A 92 2.66 -2.05 -10.58
CA ARG A 92 2.55 -3.45 -10.14
C ARG A 92 2.92 -3.60 -8.65
N ALA A 93 3.96 -2.92 -8.16
CA ALA A 93 4.32 -2.94 -6.75
C ALA A 93 3.20 -2.37 -5.84
N TYR A 94 2.50 -1.32 -6.27
CA TYR A 94 1.34 -0.79 -5.54
C TYR A 94 0.18 -1.79 -5.48
N ARG A 95 -0.14 -2.45 -6.61
CA ARG A 95 -1.15 -3.54 -6.62
C ARG A 95 -0.78 -4.70 -5.70
N LEU A 96 0.50 -5.08 -5.67
CA LEU A 96 0.99 -6.11 -4.76
C LEU A 96 0.86 -5.68 -3.28
N GLY A 97 1.18 -4.43 -2.96
CA GLY A 97 0.96 -3.86 -1.63
C GLY A 97 -0.49 -3.94 -1.19
N GLY A 98 -1.43 -3.50 -2.03
CA GLY A 98 -2.87 -3.60 -1.77
C GLY A 98 -3.34 -5.05 -1.58
N SER A 99 -2.83 -5.98 -2.40
CA SER A 99 -3.14 -7.42 -2.27
C SER A 99 -2.66 -7.99 -0.93
N VAL A 100 -1.46 -7.64 -0.49
CA VAL A 100 -0.93 -8.10 0.81
C VAL A 100 -1.73 -7.52 1.98
N ILE A 101 -2.16 -6.26 1.91
CA ILE A 101 -3.03 -5.65 2.92
C ILE A 101 -4.38 -6.39 2.97
N TRP A 102 -4.99 -6.63 1.81
CA TRP A 102 -6.26 -7.36 1.72
C TRP A 102 -6.16 -8.75 2.35
N ASP A 103 -5.13 -9.52 2.00
CA ASP A 103 -4.89 -10.84 2.58
C ASP A 103 -4.68 -10.77 4.10
N ALA A 104 -3.93 -9.78 4.59
CA ALA A 104 -3.70 -9.59 6.01
C ALA A 104 -4.98 -9.18 6.77
N LEU A 105 -5.84 -8.36 6.17
CA LEU A 105 -7.14 -8.00 6.73
C LEU A 105 -8.06 -9.23 6.80
N LEU A 106 -8.06 -10.08 5.78
CA LEU A 106 -8.82 -11.33 5.77
C LEU A 106 -8.30 -12.33 6.81
N GLU A 107 -6.98 -12.48 6.94
CA GLU A 107 -6.35 -13.30 7.98
C GLU A 107 -6.79 -12.84 9.38
N GLU A 108 -6.73 -11.53 9.62
CA GLU A 108 -7.15 -10.94 10.90
C GLU A 108 -8.65 -11.13 11.15
N ALA A 109 -9.50 -10.93 10.14
CA ALA A 109 -10.94 -11.11 10.26
C ALA A 109 -11.32 -12.57 10.60
N ARG A 110 -10.61 -13.55 10.03
CA ARG A 110 -10.82 -14.98 10.31
C ARG A 110 -10.41 -15.38 11.73
N SER A 111 -9.56 -14.61 12.38
CA SER A 111 -9.14 -14.86 13.77
C SER A 111 -10.14 -14.36 14.82
N ARG A 112 -11.21 -13.67 14.39
CA ARG A 112 -12.23 -13.04 15.23
C ARG A 112 -13.59 -13.71 15.05
N PRO A 113 -14.56 -13.47 15.97
CA PRO A 113 -15.95 -13.84 15.73
C PRO A 113 -16.43 -13.29 14.39
N ILE A 114 -17.25 -14.08 13.67
CA ILE A 114 -17.69 -13.77 12.29
C ILE A 114 -18.31 -12.37 12.25
N PRO A 115 -17.68 -11.41 11.54
CA PRO A 115 -18.26 -10.09 11.37
C PRO A 115 -19.47 -10.12 10.44
N PRO A 116 -20.36 -9.11 10.48
CA PRO A 116 -21.47 -8.99 9.54
C PRO A 116 -20.96 -8.95 8.09
N THR A 117 -21.58 -9.71 7.20
CA THR A 117 -21.18 -9.80 5.79
C THR A 117 -21.17 -8.43 5.11
N ASP A 118 -22.15 -7.57 5.39
CA ASP A 118 -22.24 -6.24 4.78
C ASP A 118 -21.04 -5.36 5.15
N GLU A 119 -20.57 -5.40 6.41
CA GLU A 119 -19.38 -4.65 6.84
C GLU A 119 -18.10 -5.17 6.16
N LEU A 120 -18.02 -6.47 5.86
CA LEU A 120 -16.90 -7.05 5.12
C LEU A 120 -16.92 -6.64 3.63
N MET A 121 -18.10 -6.55 3.03
CA MET A 121 -18.26 -6.11 1.63
C MET A 121 -17.92 -4.63 1.46
N GLU A 122 -18.40 -3.77 2.37
CA GLU A 122 -18.00 -2.36 2.41
C GLU A 122 -16.48 -2.20 2.58
N ALA A 123 -15.88 -3.01 3.46
CA ALA A 123 -14.44 -2.99 3.67
C ALA A 123 -13.65 -3.38 2.41
N ALA A 124 -14.13 -4.37 1.65
CA ALA A 124 -13.52 -4.78 0.40
C ALA A 124 -13.51 -3.64 -0.63
N VAL A 125 -14.64 -2.95 -0.78
CA VAL A 125 -14.77 -1.80 -1.70
C VAL A 125 -13.74 -0.71 -1.36
N LEU A 126 -13.65 -0.34 -0.09
CA LEU A 126 -12.75 0.73 0.35
C LEU A 126 -11.26 0.40 0.19
N VAL A 127 -10.87 -0.86 0.47
CA VAL A 127 -9.49 -1.31 0.24
C VAL A 127 -9.13 -1.22 -1.25
N TRP A 128 -10.06 -1.60 -2.14
CA TRP A 128 -9.84 -1.48 -3.58
C TRP A 128 -9.78 -0.02 -4.03
N GLU A 129 -10.73 0.83 -3.62
CA GLU A 129 -10.75 2.26 -3.96
C GLU A 129 -9.48 2.97 -3.51
N MET A 130 -9.03 2.74 -2.27
CA MET A 130 -7.81 3.34 -1.74
C MET A 130 -6.55 2.85 -2.48
N THR A 131 -6.51 1.57 -2.88
CA THR A 131 -5.40 1.02 -3.67
C THR A 131 -5.34 1.66 -5.05
N ASP A 132 -6.49 1.83 -5.71
CA ASP A 132 -6.59 2.47 -7.02
C ASP A 132 -6.21 3.95 -6.95
N GLU A 133 -6.68 4.67 -5.92
CA GLU A 133 -6.36 6.08 -5.69
C GLU A 133 -4.85 6.30 -5.51
N LEU A 134 -4.21 5.51 -4.64
CA LEU A 134 -2.77 5.61 -4.40
C LEU A 134 -1.95 5.17 -5.62
N SER A 135 -2.42 4.19 -6.39
CA SER A 135 -1.83 3.79 -7.66
C SER A 135 -1.91 4.90 -8.72
N ALA A 136 -3.02 5.64 -8.76
CA ALA A 136 -3.15 6.80 -9.63
C ALA A 136 -2.22 7.94 -9.20
N ALA A 137 -2.14 8.22 -7.90
CA ALA A 137 -1.27 9.25 -7.33
C ALA A 137 0.21 8.99 -7.60
N VAL A 138 0.71 7.76 -7.35
CA VAL A 138 2.11 7.42 -7.63
C VAL A 138 2.41 7.53 -9.13
N GLY A 139 1.48 7.11 -9.99
CA GLY A 139 1.65 7.21 -11.44
C GLY A 139 1.64 8.65 -11.96
N GLN A 140 0.83 9.52 -11.35
CA GLN A 140 0.81 10.95 -11.67
C GLN A 140 2.13 11.63 -11.26
N ALA A 141 2.62 11.35 -10.04
CA ALA A 141 3.85 11.91 -9.52
C ALA A 141 5.08 11.46 -10.33
N TYR A 142 5.10 10.19 -10.72
CA TYR A 142 6.14 9.63 -11.60
C TYR A 142 6.19 10.38 -12.94
N ARG A 143 5.04 10.57 -13.61
CA ARG A 143 4.96 11.28 -14.89
C ARG A 143 5.32 12.76 -14.78
N HIS A 144 4.96 13.43 -13.68
CA HIS A 144 5.39 14.82 -13.43
C HIS A 144 6.91 14.90 -13.35
N SER A 145 7.53 13.98 -12.59
CA SER A 145 8.98 13.92 -12.44
C SER A 145 9.70 13.65 -13.77
N GLU A 146 9.21 12.72 -14.60
CA GLU A 146 9.77 12.49 -15.94
C GLU A 146 9.62 13.69 -16.89
N ALA A 147 8.52 14.43 -16.76
CA ALA A 147 8.29 15.64 -17.55
C ALA A 147 9.12 16.85 -17.06
N GLY A 148 9.76 16.76 -15.89
CA GLY A 148 10.48 17.86 -15.26
C GLY A 148 9.56 18.98 -14.76
N ILE A 149 8.30 18.66 -14.41
CA ILE A 149 7.25 19.59 -13.96
C ILE A 149 7.06 19.48 -12.45
#